data_AF-A0A9D1J1E4-F1
#
_entry.id   AF-A0A9D1J1E4-F1
#
_cell.length_a   1.000
_cell.length_b   1.000
_cell.length_c   1.000
_cell.angle_alpha   90.00
_cell.angle_beta   90.00
_cell.angle_gamma   90.00
#
_symmetry.space_group_name_H-M   'P 1'
#
loop_
_entity.id
_entity.type
_entity.pdbx_description
1 polymer ?
#
loop_
_entity_poly.entity_id
_entity_poly.type
_entity_poly.pdbx_seq_one_letter_code
_entity_poly.pdbx_strand_id
1 'polypeptide(L)'
;MKKKLTALALAVLLAISAAGCQQAQEQESSPAPESSVSVSEPESTPPQDPESSGEDSSAPESSGNEVVNTITTDNEEFNKLFSDNPIDAAYREESMDDFSAVDMEQTATKFADLWQAEVDSAYQKLLELSSGSERDQYKTEQEAWIAETPAALQEIRENAQAAGGSLSNVTAAGDAMEYYRARAAELYRELYNYDPDFSFAYSENGSASAG
;
A
#
# COMPACT_ATOMS: atom_id res chain seq x y z
N MET A 1 24.48 28.19 -15.55
CA MET A 1 25.14 28.10 -14.23
C MET A 1 25.68 26.69 -14.06
N LYS A 2 26.81 26.54 -13.35
CA LYS A 2 27.71 25.37 -13.43
C LYS A 2 27.16 24.17 -12.65
N LYS A 3 26.92 23.06 -13.36
CA LYS A 3 26.53 21.75 -12.80
C LYS A 3 27.68 21.17 -11.97
N LYS A 4 27.43 20.76 -10.74
CA LYS A 4 28.38 19.99 -9.92
C LYS A 4 27.94 18.52 -9.94
N LEU A 5 28.69 17.72 -10.70
CA LEU A 5 28.64 16.27 -10.67
C LEU A 5 29.41 15.80 -9.42
N THR A 6 28.74 15.06 -8.55
CA THR A 6 29.38 14.39 -7.42
C THR A 6 29.25 12.89 -7.63
N ALA A 7 30.37 12.26 -7.98
CA ALA A 7 30.48 10.81 -8.11
C ALA A 7 30.58 10.18 -6.72
N LEU A 8 29.71 9.24 -6.40
CA LEU A 8 29.84 8.40 -5.21
C LEU A 8 30.22 6.99 -5.66
N ALA A 9 31.47 6.60 -5.40
CA ALA A 9 31.94 5.24 -5.60
C ALA A 9 31.54 4.39 -4.39
N LEU A 10 30.78 3.31 -4.62
CA LEU A 10 30.49 2.32 -3.59
C LEU A 10 31.13 0.98 -4.00
N ALA A 11 32.23 0.65 -3.34
CA ALA A 11 32.83 -0.68 -3.37
C ALA A 11 32.23 -1.50 -2.23
N VAL A 12 31.62 -2.64 -2.54
CA VAL A 12 31.24 -3.64 -1.53
C VAL A 12 31.80 -4.99 -1.95
N LEU A 13 32.85 -5.40 -1.23
CA LEU A 13 33.37 -6.76 -1.16
C LEU A 13 32.85 -7.36 0.15
N LEU A 14 32.11 -8.47 0.08
CA LEU A 14 31.96 -9.36 1.22
C LEU A 14 31.59 -10.77 0.75
N ALA A 15 32.56 -11.67 0.87
CA ALA A 15 32.38 -13.11 0.78
C ALA A 15 32.35 -13.67 2.20
N ILE A 16 31.28 -14.38 2.57
CA ILE A 16 31.27 -15.29 3.74
C ILE A 16 30.45 -16.53 3.37
N SER A 17 31.14 -17.67 3.38
CA SER A 17 30.63 -19.03 3.30
C SER A 17 30.08 -19.51 4.63
N ALA A 18 28.99 -20.28 4.62
CA ALA A 18 28.59 -21.13 5.75
C ALA A 18 28.02 -22.46 5.25
N ALA A 19 28.61 -23.54 5.75
CA ALA A 19 28.19 -24.93 5.56
C ALA A 19 26.98 -25.25 6.46
N GLY A 20 26.00 -25.98 5.93
CA GLY A 20 24.87 -26.50 6.68
C GLY A 20 24.79 -28.03 6.57
N CYS A 21 25.30 -28.72 7.59
CA CYS A 21 24.82 -30.05 7.97
C CYS A 21 23.69 -29.85 8.99
N GLN A 22 22.54 -30.51 8.83
CA GLN A 22 21.92 -31.36 9.86
C GLN A 22 20.59 -31.91 9.33
N GLN A 23 20.47 -33.24 9.28
CA GLN A 23 19.21 -33.94 9.05
C GLN A 23 18.98 -34.91 10.22
N ALA A 24 17.71 -34.98 10.62
CA ALA A 24 17.03 -36.02 11.40
C ALA A 24 17.42 -36.19 12.88
N GLN A 25 16.44 -35.96 13.75
CA GLN A 25 16.05 -37.01 14.70
C GLN A 25 14.58 -36.87 15.12
N GLU A 26 13.83 -37.91 14.80
CA GLU A 26 12.52 -38.25 15.33
C GLU A 26 12.68 -38.73 16.78
N GLN A 27 11.74 -38.42 17.68
CA GLN A 27 11.45 -39.32 18.79
C GLN A 27 10.01 -39.17 19.32
N GLU A 28 9.30 -40.28 19.15
CA GLU A 28 7.99 -40.67 19.68
C GLU A 28 8.03 -40.86 21.22
N SER A 29 6.96 -40.48 21.93
CA SER A 29 6.34 -41.30 23.00
C SER A 29 5.12 -40.60 23.64
N SER A 30 3.99 -41.31 23.65
CA SER A 30 2.84 -41.12 24.55
C SER A 30 2.98 -42.12 25.72
N PRO A 31 2.35 -41.92 26.89
CA PRO A 31 0.95 -42.34 27.08
C PRO A 31 0.10 -41.47 28.04
N ALA A 32 -1.24 -41.68 27.98
CA ALA A 32 -2.36 -41.10 28.76
C ALA A 32 -2.51 -41.70 30.20
N PRO A 33 -3.64 -41.60 30.96
CA PRO A 33 -4.88 -40.78 30.90
C PRO A 33 -5.35 -40.21 32.29
N GLU A 34 -6.54 -39.59 32.34
CA GLU A 34 -7.60 -39.69 33.40
C GLU A 34 -8.23 -38.37 33.93
N SER A 35 -9.55 -38.49 34.12
CA SER A 35 -10.61 -37.50 34.37
C SER A 35 -10.58 -36.83 35.75
N SER A 36 -11.26 -35.67 35.89
CA SER A 36 -12.46 -35.53 36.73
C SER A 36 -13.05 -34.12 36.72
N VAL A 37 -14.38 -34.08 36.62
CA VAL A 37 -15.29 -32.94 36.81
C VAL A 37 -15.22 -32.43 38.25
N SER A 38 -15.31 -31.11 38.45
CA SER A 38 -15.95 -30.57 39.66
C SER A 38 -16.57 -29.19 39.39
N VAL A 39 -17.89 -29.13 39.55
CA VAL A 39 -18.74 -27.95 39.58
C VAL A 39 -18.74 -27.38 41.00
N SER A 40 -18.60 -26.06 41.16
CA SER A 40 -19.20 -25.29 42.26
C SER A 40 -19.16 -23.79 41.97
N GLU A 41 -20.34 -23.20 41.76
CA GLU A 41 -20.73 -21.82 42.09
C GLU A 41 -21.54 -21.89 43.41
N PRO A 42 -22.02 -20.80 44.05
CA PRO A 42 -21.67 -19.37 43.97
C PRO A 42 -21.42 -18.73 45.38
N GLU A 43 -20.84 -17.52 45.44
CA GLU A 43 -21.41 -16.46 46.29
C GLU A 43 -20.84 -15.06 45.97
N SER A 44 -21.72 -14.08 46.13
CA SER A 44 -21.63 -12.68 45.72
C SER A 44 -20.87 -11.79 46.72
N THR A 45 -20.21 -10.73 46.25
CA THR A 45 -20.06 -9.42 46.95
C THR A 45 -19.53 -8.36 45.94
N PRO A 46 -19.69 -7.04 46.22
CA PRO A 46 -20.16 -6.02 45.28
C PRO A 46 -19.02 -5.17 44.64
N PRO A 47 -19.30 -4.17 43.78
CA PRO A 47 -18.38 -3.71 42.75
C PRO A 47 -17.31 -2.76 43.30
N GLN A 48 -16.09 -2.88 42.80
CA GLN A 48 -15.09 -1.82 42.87
C GLN A 48 -15.00 -1.14 41.51
N ASP A 49 -15.05 0.20 41.55
CA ASP A 49 -14.83 1.11 40.43
C ASP A 49 -13.64 0.71 39.56
N PRO A 50 -13.75 0.76 38.22
CA PRO A 50 -12.58 0.74 37.37
C PRO A 50 -11.91 2.12 37.43
N GLU A 51 -10.80 2.20 38.17
CA GLU A 51 -9.79 3.25 37.95
C GLU A 51 -9.13 2.96 36.59
N SER A 52 -9.81 3.33 35.51
CA SER A 52 -9.25 3.30 34.16
C SER A 52 -8.34 4.51 34.02
N SER A 53 -7.04 4.28 34.30
CA SER A 53 -5.96 5.13 33.83
C SER A 53 -6.21 5.52 32.38
N GLY A 54 -6.22 6.82 32.12
CA GLY A 54 -6.32 7.37 30.79
C GLY A 54 -5.12 6.91 29.96
N GLU A 55 -5.36 5.95 29.08
CA GLU A 55 -4.57 5.82 27.87
C GLU A 55 -5.00 6.95 26.95
N ASP A 56 -4.15 7.99 26.91
CA ASP A 56 -4.05 8.93 25.81
C ASP A 56 -3.62 8.13 24.57
N SER A 57 -4.57 7.39 24.01
CA SER A 57 -4.51 7.00 22.62
C SER A 57 -4.93 8.25 21.85
N SER A 58 -3.92 9.01 21.45
CA SER A 58 -4.01 9.88 20.30
C SER A 58 -4.39 9.02 19.08
N ALA A 59 -5.68 8.70 18.97
CA ALA A 59 -6.28 8.29 17.72
C ALA A 59 -6.07 9.47 16.76
N PRO A 60 -5.50 9.27 15.56
CA PRO A 60 -5.55 10.34 14.57
C PRO A 60 -7.03 10.64 14.34
N GLU A 61 -7.40 11.90 14.57
CA GLU A 61 -8.68 12.47 14.20
C GLU A 61 -8.81 12.35 12.67
N SER A 62 -9.28 11.19 12.19
CA SER A 62 -9.74 11.01 10.83
C SER A 62 -10.93 11.96 10.68
N SER A 63 -10.65 13.15 10.16
CA SER A 63 -11.69 14.04 9.66
C SER A 63 -12.47 13.20 8.64
N GLY A 64 -13.71 12.86 8.98
CA GLY A 64 -14.47 11.72 8.42
C GLY A 64 -14.89 11.82 6.95
N ASN A 65 -14.02 12.33 6.08
CA ASN A 65 -14.19 12.43 4.64
C ASN A 65 -12.88 12.16 3.86
N GLU A 66 -11.77 11.85 4.52
CA GLU A 66 -10.50 11.47 3.87
C GLU A 66 -10.44 9.95 3.68
N VAL A 67 -10.78 9.49 2.48
CA VAL A 67 -10.77 8.05 2.09
C VAL A 67 -9.47 7.61 1.41
N VAL A 68 -8.60 8.55 1.05
CA VAL A 68 -7.27 8.30 0.46
C VAL A 68 -6.21 9.02 1.27
N ASN A 69 -5.01 8.47 1.33
CA ASN A 69 -3.91 9.09 2.04
C ASN A 69 -3.42 10.37 1.32
N THR A 70 -3.13 11.41 2.09
CA THR A 70 -2.47 12.60 1.54
C THR A 70 -1.06 12.26 1.02
N ILE A 71 -0.79 12.57 -0.25
CA ILE A 71 0.56 12.48 -0.85
C ILE A 71 1.18 13.88 -0.89
N THR A 72 2.40 14.00 -0.37
CA THR A 72 3.18 15.24 -0.39
C THR A 72 4.55 14.99 -1.02
N THR A 73 4.86 15.79 -2.03
CA THR A 73 6.15 15.81 -2.73
C THR A 73 6.91 17.10 -2.44
N ASP A 74 8.08 17.25 -3.06
CA ASP A 74 8.90 18.46 -3.06
C ASP A 74 8.27 19.66 -3.81
N ASN A 75 7.14 19.47 -4.49
CA ASN A 75 6.50 20.50 -5.30
C ASN A 75 5.03 20.74 -4.89
N GLU A 76 4.76 21.92 -4.33
CA GLU A 76 3.43 22.32 -3.84
C GLU A 76 2.38 22.42 -4.94
N GLU A 77 2.75 22.88 -6.15
CA GLU A 77 1.82 22.98 -7.28
C GLU A 77 1.41 21.59 -7.78
N PHE A 78 2.38 20.68 -7.88
CA PHE A 78 2.12 19.28 -8.18
C PHE A 78 1.23 18.65 -7.11
N ASN A 79 1.52 18.87 -5.82
CA ASN A 79 0.73 18.32 -4.72
C ASN A 79 -0.75 18.74 -4.85
N LYS A 80 -0.99 20.00 -5.22
CA LYS A 80 -2.35 20.50 -5.47
C LYS A 80 -2.99 19.85 -6.70
N LEU A 81 -2.26 19.75 -7.81
CA LEU A 81 -2.77 19.10 -9.02
C LEU A 81 -3.13 17.63 -8.76
N PHE A 82 -2.24 16.91 -8.07
CA PHE A 82 -2.46 15.51 -7.74
C PHE A 82 -3.59 15.34 -6.72
N SER A 83 -3.75 16.21 -5.72
CA SER A 83 -4.91 16.13 -4.81
C SER A 83 -6.25 16.33 -5.52
N ASP A 84 -6.26 17.09 -6.63
CA ASP A 84 -7.43 17.37 -7.45
C ASP A 84 -7.65 16.33 -8.57
N ASN A 85 -6.97 15.17 -8.53
CA ASN A 85 -7.07 14.18 -9.59
C ASN A 85 -8.49 13.55 -9.68
N PRO A 86 -8.95 13.21 -10.90
CA PRO A 86 -10.31 12.71 -11.12
C PRO A 86 -10.55 11.29 -10.56
N ILE A 87 -9.49 10.50 -10.35
CA ILE A 87 -9.61 9.11 -9.89
C ILE A 87 -9.94 9.09 -8.39
N ASP A 88 -9.25 9.90 -7.58
CA ASP A 88 -9.57 10.06 -6.16
C ASP A 88 -10.95 10.70 -5.96
N ALA A 89 -11.37 11.59 -6.86
CA ALA A 89 -12.72 12.15 -6.85
C ALA A 89 -13.77 11.06 -7.08
N ALA A 90 -13.58 10.23 -8.10
CA ALA A 90 -14.46 9.12 -8.40
C ALA A 90 -14.46 8.06 -7.28
N TYR A 91 -13.30 7.76 -6.67
CA TYR A 91 -13.22 6.84 -5.53
C TYR A 91 -13.99 7.36 -4.32
N ARG A 92 -13.83 8.64 -3.99
CA ARG A 92 -14.61 9.29 -2.92
C ARG A 92 -16.10 9.19 -3.16
N GLU A 93 -16.56 9.40 -4.38
CA GLU A 93 -17.98 9.32 -4.72
C GLU A 93 -18.50 7.88 -4.62
N GLU A 94 -17.81 6.93 -5.24
CA GLU A 94 -18.24 5.53 -5.27
C GLU A 94 -18.19 4.87 -3.89
N SER A 95 -17.19 5.19 -3.07
CA SER A 95 -17.10 4.69 -1.70
C SER A 95 -18.22 5.18 -0.77
N MET A 96 -18.96 6.24 -1.13
CA MET A 96 -20.14 6.66 -0.36
C MET A 96 -21.34 5.72 -0.56
N ASP A 97 -21.34 4.94 -1.65
CA ASP A 97 -22.38 3.98 -1.99
C ASP A 97 -22.04 2.54 -1.55
N ASP A 98 -20.90 2.34 -0.87
CA ASP A 98 -20.51 1.04 -0.33
C ASP A 98 -21.30 0.72 0.96
N PHE A 99 -22.17 -0.29 0.94
CA PHE A 99 -23.01 -0.67 2.09
C PHE A 99 -22.55 -1.95 2.79
N SER A 100 -21.54 -2.63 2.26
CA SER A 100 -20.99 -3.87 2.82
C SER A 100 -19.48 -3.94 2.66
N ALA A 101 -18.83 -4.78 3.49
CA ALA A 101 -17.39 -5.04 3.37
C ALA A 101 -17.00 -5.58 1.98
N VAL A 102 -17.91 -6.28 1.30
CA VAL A 102 -17.67 -6.78 -0.06
C VAL A 102 -17.71 -5.63 -1.07
N ASP A 103 -18.63 -4.69 -0.93
CA ASP A 103 -18.69 -3.50 -1.79
C ASP A 103 -17.42 -2.67 -1.62
N MET A 104 -17.02 -2.40 -0.37
CA MET A 104 -15.78 -1.68 -0.05
C MET A 104 -14.53 -2.35 -0.63
N GLU A 105 -14.41 -3.67 -0.52
CA GLU A 105 -13.30 -4.44 -1.10
C GLU A 105 -13.28 -4.31 -2.63
N GLN A 106 -14.45 -4.40 -3.28
CA GLN A 106 -14.58 -4.32 -4.73
C GLN A 106 -14.27 -2.91 -5.25
N THR A 107 -14.77 -1.88 -4.58
CA THR A 107 -14.50 -0.47 -4.91
C THR A 107 -13.00 -0.20 -4.76
N ALA A 108 -12.37 -0.56 -3.64
CA ALA A 108 -10.92 -0.39 -3.48
C ALA A 108 -10.11 -1.17 -4.53
N THR A 109 -10.49 -2.40 -4.86
CA THR A 109 -9.83 -3.21 -5.90
C THR A 109 -9.96 -2.57 -7.29
N LYS A 110 -11.15 -2.08 -7.64
CA LYS A 110 -11.39 -1.36 -8.89
C LYS A 110 -10.46 -0.16 -9.02
N PHE A 111 -10.33 0.63 -7.95
CA PHE A 111 -9.48 1.82 -7.98
C PHE A 111 -7.98 1.48 -7.91
N ALA A 112 -7.60 0.35 -7.31
CA ALA A 112 -6.24 -0.18 -7.43
C ALA A 112 -5.88 -0.49 -8.89
N ASP A 113 -6.78 -1.13 -9.64
CA ASP A 113 -6.59 -1.41 -11.07
C ASP A 113 -6.49 -0.12 -11.91
N LEU A 114 -7.32 0.90 -11.59
CA LEU A 114 -7.26 2.21 -12.25
C LEU A 114 -5.92 2.90 -11.98
N TRP A 115 -5.44 2.89 -10.73
CA TRP A 115 -4.14 3.47 -10.38
C TRP A 115 -2.98 2.70 -11.00
N GLN A 116 -3.08 1.37 -11.13
CA GLN A 116 -2.10 0.58 -11.86
C GLN A 116 -2.04 0.99 -13.34
N ALA A 117 -3.19 1.22 -13.98
CA ALA A 117 -3.23 1.72 -15.36
C ALA A 117 -2.61 3.13 -15.49
N GLU A 118 -2.76 3.98 -14.48
CA GLU A 118 -2.08 5.28 -14.42
C GLU A 118 -0.56 5.15 -14.27
N VAL A 119 -0.06 4.17 -13.50
CA VAL A 119 1.38 3.89 -13.44
C VAL A 119 1.93 3.63 -14.84
N ASP A 120 1.27 2.77 -15.61
CA ASP A 120 1.68 2.46 -16.98
C ASP A 120 1.62 3.70 -17.89
N SER A 121 0.54 4.49 -17.80
CA SER A 121 0.37 5.69 -18.62
C SER A 121 1.39 6.78 -18.29
N ALA A 122 1.59 7.08 -17.01
CA ALA A 122 2.55 8.07 -16.54
C ALA A 122 3.97 7.69 -16.97
N TYR A 123 4.33 6.41 -16.82
CA TYR A 123 5.61 5.89 -17.27
C TYR A 123 5.82 6.04 -18.77
N GLN A 124 4.82 5.69 -19.59
CA GLN A 124 4.89 5.84 -21.05
C GLN A 124 5.12 7.31 -21.46
N LYS A 125 4.31 8.24 -20.93
CA LYS A 125 4.45 9.69 -21.18
C LYS A 125 5.84 10.18 -20.75
N LEU A 126 6.32 9.73 -19.59
CA LEU A 126 7.64 10.09 -19.07
C LEU A 126 8.78 9.61 -19.99
N LEU A 127 8.69 8.39 -20.55
CA LEU A 127 9.70 7.87 -21.48
C LEU A 127 9.71 8.60 -22.83
N GLU A 128 8.55 9.04 -23.30
CA GLU A 128 8.41 9.80 -24.54
C GLU A 128 9.09 11.17 -24.45
N LEU A 129 8.99 11.84 -23.29
CA LEU A 129 9.52 13.19 -23.07
C LEU A 129 10.96 13.22 -22.52
N SER A 130 11.36 12.23 -21.72
CA SER A 130 12.72 12.15 -21.16
C SER A 130 13.75 11.75 -22.22
N SER A 131 15.05 11.88 -21.94
CA SER A 131 16.10 11.41 -22.85
C SER A 131 17.42 11.07 -22.15
N GLY A 132 18.31 10.37 -22.87
CA GLY A 132 19.64 10.02 -22.36
C GLY A 132 19.60 9.28 -21.02
N SER A 133 20.45 9.69 -20.09
CA SER A 133 20.59 9.04 -18.78
C SER A 133 19.34 9.12 -17.91
N GLU A 134 18.52 10.17 -18.03
CA GLU A 134 17.26 10.29 -17.26
C GLU A 134 16.28 9.21 -17.70
N ARG A 135 16.12 9.01 -19.02
CA ARG A 135 15.28 7.93 -19.56
C ARG A 135 15.76 6.55 -19.09
N ASP A 136 17.06 6.32 -19.09
CA ASP A 136 17.62 5.03 -18.67
C ASP A 136 17.44 4.79 -17.16
N GLN A 137 17.49 5.85 -16.36
CA GLN A 137 17.16 5.80 -14.94
C GLN A 137 15.69 5.41 -14.73
N TYR A 138 14.74 6.09 -15.37
CA TYR A 138 13.32 5.79 -15.22
C TYR A 138 12.97 4.35 -15.61
N LYS A 139 13.61 3.81 -16.66
CA LYS A 139 13.46 2.39 -17.03
C LYS A 139 13.94 1.45 -15.93
N THR A 140 15.13 1.71 -15.39
CA THR A 140 15.73 0.88 -14.34
C THR A 140 14.87 0.89 -13.08
N GLU A 141 14.40 2.06 -12.66
CA GLU A 141 13.53 2.22 -11.49
C GLU A 141 12.18 1.53 -11.70
N GLN A 142 11.58 1.65 -12.89
CA GLN A 142 10.32 0.98 -13.19
C GLN A 142 10.47 -0.55 -13.25
N GLU A 143 11.55 -1.07 -13.84
CA GLU A 143 11.84 -2.50 -13.86
C GLU A 143 12.04 -3.07 -12.45
N ALA A 144 12.76 -2.34 -11.58
CA ALA A 144 12.94 -2.72 -10.18
C ALA A 144 11.59 -2.73 -9.43
N TRP A 145 10.79 -1.67 -9.56
CA TRP A 145 9.47 -1.58 -8.93
C TRP A 145 8.55 -2.72 -9.39
N ILE A 146 8.52 -3.04 -10.70
CA ILE A 146 7.75 -4.17 -11.23
C ILE A 146 8.21 -5.50 -10.61
N ALA A 147 9.52 -5.71 -10.47
CA ALA A 147 10.06 -6.93 -9.89
C ALA A 147 9.72 -7.07 -8.40
N GLU A 148 9.62 -5.97 -7.67
CA GLU A 148 9.30 -5.92 -6.24
C GLU A 148 7.79 -5.97 -5.96
N THR A 149 6.96 -5.52 -6.91
CA THR A 149 5.50 -5.42 -6.76
C THR A 149 4.83 -6.70 -6.25
N PRO A 150 5.12 -7.92 -6.77
CA PRO A 150 4.47 -9.12 -6.27
C PRO A 150 4.72 -9.39 -4.78
N ALA A 151 5.94 -9.12 -4.30
CA ALA A 151 6.29 -9.29 -2.90
C ALA A 151 5.62 -8.22 -2.02
N ALA A 152 5.61 -6.96 -2.46
CA ALA A 152 4.94 -5.87 -1.75
C ALA A 152 3.43 -6.13 -1.59
N LEU A 153 2.75 -6.56 -2.66
CA LEU A 153 1.33 -6.91 -2.60
C LEU A 153 1.05 -8.14 -1.75
N GLN A 154 1.98 -9.10 -1.70
CA GLN A 154 1.86 -10.24 -0.80
C GLN A 154 1.97 -9.79 0.66
N GLU A 155 2.94 -8.93 0.97
CA GLU A 155 3.14 -8.36 2.31
C GLU A 155 1.92 -7.56 2.76
N ILE A 156 1.32 -6.74 1.88
CA ILE A 156 0.07 -6.02 2.17
C ILE A 156 -1.04 -6.98 2.60
N ARG A 157 -1.24 -8.08 1.85
CA ARG A 157 -2.26 -9.08 2.19
C ARG A 157 -1.96 -9.79 3.50
N GLU A 158 -0.72 -10.18 3.73
CA GLU A 158 -0.29 -10.85 4.96
C GLU A 158 -0.46 -9.94 6.19
N ASN A 159 -0.09 -8.66 6.08
CA ASN A 159 -0.25 -7.69 7.15
C ASN A 159 -1.72 -7.46 7.51
N ALA A 160 -2.59 -7.31 6.51
CA ALA A 160 -4.01 -7.16 6.73
C ALA A 160 -4.66 -8.42 7.35
N GLN A 161 -4.23 -9.61 6.92
CA GLN A 161 -4.67 -10.87 7.52
C GLN A 161 -4.18 -11.04 8.96
N ALA A 162 -2.95 -10.65 9.25
CA ALA A 162 -2.36 -10.71 10.58
C ALA A 162 -3.02 -9.75 11.57
N ALA A 163 -3.43 -8.56 11.11
CA ALA A 163 -4.25 -7.63 11.90
C ALA A 163 -5.64 -8.22 12.22
N GLY A 164 -6.18 -9.05 11.32
CA GLY A 164 -7.43 -9.77 11.49
C GLY A 164 -8.67 -8.87 11.38
N GLY A 165 -9.82 -9.40 11.82
CA GLY A 165 -11.10 -8.68 11.78
C GLY A 165 -11.89 -8.92 10.48
N SER A 166 -13.16 -8.51 10.49
CA SER A 166 -14.08 -8.73 9.37
C SER A 166 -13.81 -7.86 8.13
N LEU A 167 -12.90 -6.89 8.24
CA LEU A 167 -12.52 -5.95 7.18
C LEU A 167 -11.11 -6.17 6.63
N SER A 168 -10.43 -7.27 6.98
CA SER A 168 -9.05 -7.51 6.55
C SER A 168 -8.87 -7.48 5.03
N ASN A 169 -9.83 -7.99 4.25
CA ASN A 169 -9.79 -7.90 2.79
C ASN A 169 -9.98 -6.46 2.29
N VAL A 170 -10.83 -5.67 2.94
CA VAL A 170 -11.01 -4.25 2.62
C VAL A 170 -9.71 -3.49 2.86
N THR A 171 -9.05 -3.74 3.99
CA THR A 171 -7.73 -3.16 4.30
C THR A 171 -6.70 -3.55 3.25
N ALA A 172 -6.59 -4.84 2.90
CA ALA A 172 -5.65 -5.29 1.87
C ALA A 172 -5.90 -4.64 0.50
N ALA A 173 -7.17 -4.50 0.11
CA ALA A 173 -7.53 -3.86 -1.15
C ALA A 173 -7.23 -2.34 -1.14
N GLY A 174 -7.54 -1.64 -0.04
CA GLY A 174 -7.23 -0.22 0.12
C GLY A 174 -5.73 0.05 0.13
N ASP A 175 -4.95 -0.77 0.84
CA ASP A 175 -3.49 -0.64 0.87
C ASP A 175 -2.86 -0.95 -0.49
N ALA A 176 -3.41 -1.91 -1.25
CA ALA A 176 -2.98 -2.18 -2.62
C ALA A 176 -3.31 -0.99 -3.55
N MET A 177 -4.47 -0.36 -3.39
CA MET A 177 -4.82 0.87 -4.11
C MET A 177 -3.81 1.99 -3.81
N GLU A 178 -3.51 2.23 -2.53
CA GLU A 178 -2.54 3.26 -2.13
C GLU A 178 -1.12 2.95 -2.63
N TYR A 179 -0.73 1.67 -2.69
CA TYR A 179 0.55 1.26 -3.26
C TYR A 179 0.70 1.70 -4.73
N TYR A 180 -0.32 1.44 -5.56
CA TYR A 180 -0.31 1.88 -6.95
C TYR A 180 -0.44 3.39 -7.10
N ARG A 181 -1.30 4.02 -6.28
CA ARG A 181 -1.49 5.47 -6.26
C ARG A 181 -0.21 6.22 -5.92
N ALA A 182 0.55 5.74 -4.93
CA ALA A 182 1.85 6.29 -4.58
C ALA A 182 2.84 6.21 -5.76
N ARG A 183 2.92 5.06 -6.43
CA ARG A 183 3.79 4.92 -7.60
C ARG A 183 3.38 5.84 -8.75
N ALA A 184 2.07 5.97 -9.00
CA ALA A 184 1.57 6.89 -10.02
C ALA A 184 1.94 8.34 -9.68
N ALA A 185 1.84 8.74 -8.40
CA ALA A 185 2.23 10.06 -7.94
C ALA A 185 3.73 10.34 -8.17
N GLU A 186 4.60 9.37 -7.90
CA GLU A 186 6.05 9.50 -8.18
C GLU A 186 6.31 9.75 -9.67
N LEU A 187 5.72 8.94 -10.55
CA LEU A 187 5.91 9.07 -11.99
C LEU A 187 5.30 10.37 -12.54
N TYR A 188 4.13 10.76 -12.06
CA TYR A 188 3.50 12.03 -12.44
C TYR A 188 4.26 13.24 -11.91
N ARG A 189 4.90 13.13 -10.73
CA ARG A 189 5.75 14.18 -10.19
C ARG A 189 6.95 14.42 -11.10
N GLU A 190 7.58 13.34 -11.59
CA GLU A 190 8.67 13.42 -12.56
C GLU A 190 8.17 13.96 -13.91
N LEU A 191 7.02 13.49 -14.40
CA LEU A 191 6.40 13.95 -15.64
C LEU A 191 6.12 15.47 -15.61
N TYR A 192 5.68 15.99 -14.47
CA TYR A 192 5.39 17.42 -14.28
C TYR A 192 6.60 18.33 -14.57
N ASN A 193 7.85 17.82 -14.44
CA ASN A 193 9.05 18.58 -14.81
C ASN A 193 9.20 18.76 -16.32
N TYR A 194 8.56 17.90 -17.12
CA TYR A 194 8.57 17.94 -18.59
C TYR A 194 7.28 18.54 -19.16
N ASP A 195 6.14 18.22 -18.56
CA ASP A 195 4.80 18.64 -18.99
C ASP A 195 3.95 19.00 -17.75
N PRO A 196 3.94 20.28 -17.32
CA PRO A 196 3.10 20.72 -16.20
C PRO A 196 1.59 20.66 -16.48
N ASP A 197 1.20 20.57 -17.76
CA ASP A 197 -0.19 20.55 -18.21
C ASP A 197 -0.65 19.12 -18.56
N PHE A 198 0.06 18.10 -18.07
CA PHE A 198 -0.28 16.70 -18.34
C PHE A 198 -1.71 16.38 -17.88
N SER A 199 -2.32 15.39 -18.52
CA SER A 199 -3.62 14.83 -18.11
C SER A 199 -3.48 13.38 -17.64
N PHE A 200 -4.32 12.99 -16.68
CA PHE A 200 -4.51 11.59 -16.30
C PHE A 200 -5.08 10.79 -17.47
N ALA A 201 -4.78 9.49 -17.53
CA ALA A 201 -5.37 8.63 -18.57
C ALA A 201 -6.86 8.35 -18.32
N TYR A 202 -7.24 8.32 -17.04
CA TYR A 202 -8.61 8.16 -16.59
C TYR A 202 -9.51 9.27 -17.13
N SER A 203 -10.66 8.85 -17.64
CA SER A 203 -11.78 9.71 -17.96
C SER A 203 -13.05 9.04 -17.48
N GLU A 204 -13.91 9.78 -16.78
CA GLU A 204 -15.17 9.27 -16.19
C GLU A 204 -16.11 8.63 -17.25
N ASN A 205 -15.92 8.99 -18.53
CA ASN A 205 -16.70 8.51 -19.66
C ASN A 205 -16.19 7.21 -20.30
N GLY A 206 -15.30 6.46 -19.65
CA GLY A 206 -14.66 5.23 -20.14
C GLY A 206 -15.55 4.00 -20.37
N SER A 207 -16.76 4.17 -20.92
CA SER A 207 -17.43 3.09 -21.65
C SER A 207 -16.86 3.01 -23.07
N ALA A 208 -16.00 2.02 -23.29
CA ALA A 208 -15.63 1.41 -24.57
C ALA A 208 -15.19 2.34 -25.73
N SER A 209 -13.88 2.32 -26.04
CA SER A 209 -13.47 2.22 -27.44
C SER A 209 -12.89 0.83 -27.68
N ALA A 210 -13.78 -0.11 -28.02
CA ALA A 210 -13.37 -1.30 -28.74
C ALA A 210 -12.93 -0.86 -30.15
N GLY A 211 -11.80 -1.39 -30.61
CA GLY A 211 -11.24 -1.13 -31.94
C GLY A 211 -12.05 -1.70 -33.10
#